data_AF-A0A4R5J394-F1
#
_entry.id   AF-A0A4R5J394-F1
#
_cell.length_a   1.000
_cell.length_b   1.000
_cell.length_c   1.000
_cell.angle_alpha   90.00
_cell.angle_beta   90.00
_cell.angle_gamma   90.00
#
_symmetry.space_group_name_H-M   'P 1'
#
loop_
_entity.id
_entity.type
_entity.pdbx_description
1 polymer ?
#
loop_
_entity_poly.entity_id
_entity_poly.type
_entity_poly.pdbx_seq_one_letter_code
_entity_poly.pdbx_strand_id
1 'polypeptide(L)' 'MKRRFDTHVPRPTQAEAGGESFSGSRCAQDCSGHEAGYYWAADNDISDPNDCTGDSQTFVEGCQEYVEERRESSSKSGN' A
#
# COMPACT_ATOMS: atom_id res chain seq x y z
N MET A 1 -10.96 -9.17 25.74
CA MET A 1 -11.39 -8.61 24.44
C MET A 1 -10.16 -8.49 23.54
N LYS A 2 -9.87 -9.53 22.75
CA LYS A 2 -8.74 -9.52 21.80
C LYS A 2 -9.26 -8.93 20.50
N ARG A 3 -9.11 -7.62 20.34
CA ARG A 3 -9.44 -6.90 19.11
C ARG A 3 -8.66 -7.57 17.98
N ARG A 4 -9.37 -8.32 17.14
CA ARG A 4 -8.89 -8.85 15.85
C ARG A 4 -8.86 -7.77 14.77
N PHE A 5 -9.10 -6.53 15.17
CA PHE A 5 -8.93 -5.28 14.43
C PHE A 5 -7.57 -4.69 14.78
N ASP A 6 -6.51 -5.46 14.55
CA ASP A 6 -5.21 -4.86 14.36
C ASP A 6 -5.08 -4.68 12.84
N THR A 7 -5.58 -3.54 12.37
CA THR A 7 -5.32 -2.99 11.04
C THR A 7 -3.83 -2.66 10.98
N HIS A 8 -2.99 -3.68 11.06
CA HIS A 8 -1.70 -3.67 10.43
C HIS A 8 -2.01 -3.66 8.94
N VAL A 9 -2.26 -2.47 8.41
CA VAL A 9 -1.73 -2.19 7.10
C VAL A 9 -0.21 -2.32 7.31
N PRO A 10 0.45 -3.41 6.89
CA PRO A 10 1.89 -3.47 7.01
C PRO A 10 2.41 -2.28 6.21
N ARG A 11 2.86 -1.23 6.92
CA ARG A 11 3.70 -0.23 6.27
C ARG A 11 4.78 -1.03 5.56
N PRO A 12 4.95 -0.92 4.23
CA PRO A 12 6.09 -1.54 3.58
C PRO A 12 7.30 -1.04 4.36
N THR A 13 7.99 -1.97 5.03
CA THR A 13 9.01 -1.66 6.02
C THR A 13 10.02 -0.74 5.36
N GLN A 14 10.01 0.51 5.80
CA GLN A 14 10.90 1.56 5.32
C GLN A 14 12.33 1.04 5.34
N ALA A 15 12.93 1.00 4.15
CA ALA A 15 14.35 1.11 3.86
C ALA A 15 15.32 0.74 5.00
N GLU A 16 15.72 -0.53 5.01
CA GLU A 16 17.06 -0.88 5.48
C GLU A 16 18.06 -0.30 4.45
N ALA A 17 18.53 0.92 4.72
CA ALA A 17 19.66 1.65 4.15
C ALA A 17 20.02 1.38 2.66
N GLY A 18 19.62 2.30 1.76
CA GLY A 18 20.38 2.55 0.52
C GLY A 18 19.63 2.81 -0.78
N GLY A 19 18.30 2.92 -0.78
CA GLY A 19 17.56 3.30 -1.98
C GLY A 19 16.07 3.39 -1.70
N GLU A 20 15.54 4.60 -1.74
CA GLU A 20 14.15 4.98 -1.47
C GLU A 20 13.23 4.19 -2.41
N SER A 21 12.73 3.04 -1.95
CA SER A 21 11.90 2.17 -2.78
C SER A 21 10.66 1.76 -2.01
N PHE A 22 9.49 2.01 -2.59
CA PHE A 22 8.20 1.58 -2.07
C PHE A 22 7.85 0.25 -2.76
N SER A 23 7.81 -0.85 -2.00
CA SER A 23 7.52 -2.21 -2.49
C SER A 23 8.33 -2.69 -3.71
N GLY A 24 9.57 -2.20 -3.84
CA GLY A 24 10.45 -2.54 -4.95
C GLY A 24 10.43 -1.55 -6.12
N SER A 25 9.51 -0.58 -6.12
CA SER A 25 9.52 0.57 -7.04
C SER A 25 10.37 1.70 -6.46
N ARG A 26 11.33 2.24 -7.24
CA ARG A 26 12.15 3.37 -6.79
C ARG A 26 11.31 4.64 -6.72
N CYS A 27 11.29 5.26 -5.54
CA CYS A 27 10.81 6.61 -5.34
C CYS A 27 11.82 7.60 -5.97
N ALA A 28 11.30 8.68 -6.57
CA ALA A 28 12.14 9.64 -7.27
C ALA A 28 12.93 10.56 -6.32
N GLN A 29 12.31 10.96 -5.21
CA GLN A 29 12.90 11.78 -4.13
C GLN A 29 12.27 11.36 -2.80
N ASP A 30 10.98 11.61 -2.62
CA ASP A 30 10.25 11.23 -1.41
C ASP A 30 9.16 10.22 -1.79
N CYS A 31 9.11 9.07 -1.10
CA CYS A 31 8.04 8.08 -1.27
C CYS A 31 6.66 8.61 -0.81
N SER A 32 6.56 9.90 -0.43
CA SER A 32 5.34 10.57 0.01
C SER A 32 4.19 10.45 -0.98
N GLY A 33 4.49 10.37 -2.29
CA GLY A 33 3.47 10.15 -3.32
C GLY A 33 2.84 8.75 -3.21
N HIS A 34 3.67 7.71 -3.09
CA HIS A 34 3.21 6.34 -2.89
C HIS A 34 2.53 6.14 -1.55
N GLU A 35 3.12 6.68 -0.47
CA GLU A 35 2.52 6.61 0.87
C GLU A 35 1.13 7.27 0.90
N ALA A 36 0.97 8.44 0.28
CA ALA A 36 -0.33 9.12 0.19
C ALA A 36 -1.39 8.25 -0.51
N GLY A 37 -1.03 7.62 -1.63
CA GLY A 37 -1.92 6.71 -2.36
C GLY A 37 -2.29 5.46 -1.57
N TYR A 38 -1.31 4.87 -0.90
CA TYR A 38 -1.48 3.66 -0.11
C TYR A 38 -2.35 3.90 1.13
N TYR A 39 -2.11 4.99 1.87
CA TYR A 39 -2.95 5.36 3.02
C TYR A 39 -4.36 5.76 2.58
N TRP A 40 -4.51 6.46 1.46
CA TRP A 40 -5.82 6.78 0.91
C TRP A 40 -6.59 5.51 0.55
N ALA A 41 -5.94 4.55 -0.10
CA ALA A 41 -6.53 3.27 -0.44
C ALA A 41 -6.97 2.48 0.81
N ALA A 42 -6.14 2.49 1.85
CA ALA A 42 -6.46 1.86 3.12
C ALA A 42 -7.64 2.53 3.86
N ASP A 43 -7.67 3.86 3.88
CA ASP A 43 -8.74 4.64 4.52
C ASP A 43 -10.09 4.43 3.81
N ASN A 44 -10.06 4.28 2.47
CA ASN A 44 -11.25 4.06 1.64
C ASN A 44 -11.55 2.56 1.40
N ASP A 45 -10.79 1.66 2.01
CA ASP A 45 -10.90 0.20 1.86
C ASP A 45 -10.90 -0.26 0.39
N ILE A 46 -10.09 0.40 -0.44
CA ILE A 46 -9.99 0.13 -1.87
C ILE A 46 -9.50 -1.29 -2.08
N SER A 47 -10.31 -2.08 -2.78
CA SER A 47 -10.05 -3.49 -3.05
C SER A 47 -9.86 -3.79 -4.54
N ASP A 48 -10.10 -2.78 -5.38
CA ASP A 48 -10.02 -2.88 -6.83
C ASP A 48 -9.03 -1.83 -7.38
N PRO A 49 -8.09 -2.23 -8.25
CA PRO A 49 -7.06 -1.34 -8.76
C PRO A 49 -7.63 -0.34 -9.77
N ASN A 50 -8.85 -0.55 -10.30
CA ASN A 50 -9.52 0.44 -11.14
C ASN A 50 -10.11 1.59 -10.31
N ASP A 51 -10.35 1.39 -9.01
CA ASP A 51 -10.77 2.44 -8.07
C ASP A 51 -9.58 3.33 -7.62
N CYS A 52 -8.34 2.96 -7.95
CA CYS A 52 -7.16 3.78 -7.76
C CYS A 52 -7.17 4.98 -8.72
N THR A 53 -7.97 5.98 -8.34
CA THR A 53 -8.17 7.22 -9.08
C THR A 53 -7.33 8.31 -8.44
N GLY A 54 -6.32 8.80 -9.18
CA GLY A 54 -5.39 9.80 -8.69
C GLY A 54 -4.74 10.60 -9.81
N ASP A 55 -4.35 11.83 -9.51
CA ASP A 55 -3.78 12.78 -10.48
C ASP A 55 -2.30 12.48 -10.78
N SER A 56 -1.61 11.86 -9.83
CA SER A 56 -0.17 11.58 -9.89
C SER A 56 0.09 10.08 -10.04
N GLN A 57 1.02 9.73 -10.92
CA GLN A 57 1.45 8.34 -11.12
C GLN A 57 1.87 7.67 -9.80
N THR A 58 2.70 8.34 -8.98
CA THR A 58 3.15 7.82 -7.68
C THR A 58 2.00 7.57 -6.71
N PHE A 59 0.91 8.34 -6.79
CA PHE A 59 -0.27 8.12 -5.96
C PHE A 59 -1.03 6.87 -6.41
N VAL A 60 -1.25 6.72 -7.72
CA VAL A 60 -1.94 5.54 -8.28
C VAL A 60 -1.15 4.27 -7.99
N GLU A 61 0.16 4.31 -8.15
CA GLU A 61 1.05 3.20 -7.81
C GLU A 61 0.90 2.80 -6.33
N GLY A 62 0.92 3.77 -5.40
CA GLY A 62 0.75 3.50 -3.97
C GLY A 62 -0.60 2.88 -3.63
N CYS A 63 -1.67 3.31 -4.30
CA CYS A 63 -2.99 2.71 -4.14
C CYS A 63 -3.03 1.25 -4.65
N GLN A 64 -2.44 0.98 -5.82
CA GLN A 64 -2.41 -0.37 -6.39
C GLN A 64 -1.66 -1.35 -5.49
N GLU A 65 -0.59 -0.90 -4.84
CA GLU A 65 0.17 -1.71 -3.88
C GLU A 65 -0.70 -2.19 -2.72
N TYR A 66 -1.52 -1.29 -2.15
CA TYR A 66 -2.47 -1.65 -1.09
C TYR A 66 -3.49 -2.67 -1.59
N VAL A 67 -4.02 -2.46 -2.80
CA VAL A 67 -5.02 -3.35 -3.39
C VAL A 67 -4.46 -4.75 -3.64
N GLU A 68 -3.28 -4.84 -4.22
CA GLU A 68 -2.61 -6.12 -4.50
C GLU A 68 -2.26 -6.85 -3.21
N GLU A 69 -1.81 -6.13 -2.18
CA GLU A 69 -1.59 -6.69 -0.86
C GLU A 69 -2.89 -7.17 -0.19
N ARG A 70 -4.00 -6.41 -0.28
CA ARG A 70 -5.33 -6.83 0.19
C ARG A 70 -5.79 -8.10 -0.50
N ARG A 71 -5.53 -8.22 -1.81
CA ARG A 71 -5.86 -9.41 -2.61
C ARG A 71 -5.04 -10.61 -2.16
N GLU A 72 -3.73 -10.46 -2.00
CA GLU A 72 -2.85 -11.53 -1.50
C GLU A 72 -3.18 -11.93 -0.05
N SER A 73 -3.44 -10.94 0.82
CA SER A 73 -3.84 -11.15 2.22
C SER A 73 -5.18 -11.88 2.34
N SER A 74 -6.15 -11.52 1.49
CA SER A 74 -7.43 -12.24 1.38
C SER A 74 -7.26 -13.66 0.86
N SER A 75 -6.16 -13.94 0.15
CA SER A 75 -5.85 -15.26 -0.41
C SER A 75 -5.02 -16.14 0.54
N LYS A 76 -4.32 -15.54 1.51
CA LYS A 76 -3.42 -16.25 2.46
C LYS A 76 -4.09 -16.80 3.72
N SER A 77 -5.38 -16.56 3.94
CA SER A 77 -6.14 -17.16 5.07
C SER A 77 -6.71 -18.54 4.71
N GLY A 78 -5.84 -19.45 4.27
CA GLY A 78 -6.25 -20.79 3.86
C GLY A 78 -5.09 -21.77 3.83
N ASN A 79 -4.45 -22.02 4.97
CA ASN A 79 -3.69 -23.26 5.22
C ASN A 79 -3.81 -23.64 6.70
#